data_AF-A0A1C6Z354-F1
#
_entry.id   AF-A0A1C6Z354-F1
#
_cell.length_a   1.000
_cell.length_b   1.000
_cell.length_c   1.000
_cell.angle_alpha   90.00
_cell.angle_beta   90.00
_cell.angle_gamma   90.00
#
_symmetry.space_group_name_H-M   'P 1'
#
loop_
_entity.id
_entity.type
_entity.pdbx_description
1 polymer ?
#
loop_
_entity_poly.entity_id
_entity_poly.type
_entity_poly.pdbx_seq_one_letter_code
_entity_poly.pdbx_strand_id
1 'polypeptide(L)'
;MRKVKTLAVALSVFFCSFSYSQNLWINIKNNSTDSGNELAIKNAKVGDFKLPLSQPSGLSKNERGWEVEGLDSNGKVLSQTFIMDGSLRRFETFDPQKKTVSQVKYVAFHDSEIRAIIPFSDALAKVHVYPVNIQKTAQKGVLKESKPFEVTRQQIEKVAKNLSSSSDSKKKLHSQVVTSKDSAVSKPMTIAIMGDGYTQDEMGQWKSDADGIIKGFMSDPLINSLKDKFKFVRVDVVSNESGVSNITNYYDFYDTALGTIMGCSGIERLLCVDTSAATSAADNALGVGGYDQILVVANTYDYAGAGYTDAHIGTLTLNDQSIEIALHEFAHSAYNLADEYDDDGGNCDTANEPTAANVTLETQRKYIKWASLIKPETAIPTSDQTAGVVGLFRGAEYCPNGKYRATYDSKMRTLSTPWYAVNEARIREVMSHYGQ
;
A
#
# COMPACT_ATOMS: atom_id res chain seq x y z
N MET A 1 -78.52 3.72 24.31
CA MET A 1 -77.31 4.36 24.88
C MET A 1 -76.09 3.92 24.08
N ARG A 2 -75.24 4.91 23.76
CA ARG A 2 -74.04 4.98 22.89
C ARG A 2 -73.28 3.69 22.52
N LYS A 3 -73.13 3.48 21.19
CA LYS A 3 -72.01 2.74 20.59
C LYS A 3 -70.76 3.64 20.57
N VAL A 4 -69.67 3.19 21.19
CA VAL A 4 -68.36 3.86 21.13
C VAL A 4 -67.67 3.44 19.83
N LYS A 5 -67.30 4.41 18.99
CA LYS A 5 -66.42 4.21 17.82
C LYS A 5 -64.98 4.32 18.29
N THR A 6 -64.20 3.25 18.19
CA THR A 6 -62.75 3.27 18.38
C THR A 6 -62.10 3.75 17.08
N LEU A 7 -61.38 4.87 17.16
CA LEU A 7 -60.64 5.47 16.06
C LEU A 7 -59.32 4.71 15.90
N ALA A 8 -59.10 4.04 14.77
CA ALA A 8 -57.80 3.44 14.44
C ALA A 8 -56.89 4.54 13.88
N VAL A 9 -55.85 4.90 14.64
CA VAL A 9 -54.77 5.79 14.17
C VAL A 9 -53.79 4.91 13.39
N ALA A 10 -53.72 5.12 12.07
CA ALA A 10 -52.69 4.52 11.23
C ALA A 10 -51.35 5.17 11.59
N LEU A 11 -50.47 4.40 12.23
CA LEU A 11 -49.09 4.81 12.50
C LEU A 11 -48.29 4.61 11.20
N SER A 12 -48.15 5.66 10.41
CA SER A 12 -47.23 5.71 9.28
C SER A 12 -45.80 5.68 9.80
N VAL A 13 -45.18 4.49 9.76
CA VAL A 13 -43.74 4.33 9.98
C VAL A 13 -43.03 4.98 8.79
N PHE A 14 -42.57 6.22 8.98
CA PHE A 14 -41.55 6.80 8.12
C PHE A 14 -40.29 5.97 8.30
N PHE A 15 -39.98 5.09 7.34
CA PHE A 15 -38.63 4.61 7.14
C PHE A 15 -37.79 5.84 6.77
N CYS A 16 -37.12 6.42 7.75
CA CYS A 16 -36.02 7.32 7.49
C CYS A 16 -34.92 6.43 6.90
N SER A 17 -34.82 6.40 5.57
CA SER A 17 -33.67 5.85 4.88
C SER A 17 -32.46 6.60 5.39
N PHE A 18 -31.66 5.97 6.26
CA PHE A 18 -30.32 6.47 6.52
C PHE A 18 -29.64 6.55 5.16
N SER A 19 -29.37 7.77 4.69
CA SER A 19 -28.51 7.99 3.54
C SER A 19 -27.11 7.59 3.97
N TYR A 20 -26.79 6.30 3.87
CA TYR A 20 -25.43 5.83 4.00
C TYR A 20 -24.66 6.42 2.84
N SER A 21 -23.71 7.32 3.13
CA SER A 21 -22.78 7.81 2.12
C SER A 21 -22.00 6.61 1.61
N GLN A 22 -22.33 6.15 0.41
CA GLN A 22 -21.56 5.14 -0.27
C GLN A 22 -20.26 5.75 -0.79
N ASN A 23 -19.26 4.91 -1.01
CA ASN A 23 -18.02 5.26 -1.65
C ASN A 23 -17.96 4.62 -3.03
N LEU A 24 -17.27 5.29 -3.94
CA LEU A 24 -16.95 4.81 -5.28
C LEU A 24 -15.55 4.24 -5.24
N TRP A 25 -15.41 2.96 -5.55
CA TRP A 25 -14.16 2.42 -6.04
C TRP A 25 -14.11 2.54 -7.56
N ILE A 26 -13.04 3.14 -8.08
CA ILE A 26 -12.77 3.27 -9.51
C ILE A 26 -11.37 2.75 -9.81
N ASN A 27 -11.27 1.91 -10.84
CA ASN A 27 -10.02 1.39 -11.36
C ASN A 27 -9.84 1.86 -12.81
N ILE A 28 -8.77 2.63 -13.04
CA ILE A 28 -8.41 3.16 -14.34
C ILE A 28 -7.11 2.49 -14.76
N LYS A 29 -7.12 1.82 -15.92
CA LYS A 29 -5.91 1.30 -16.53
C LYS A 29 -5.12 2.46 -17.13
N ASN A 30 -3.82 2.46 -16.89
CA ASN A 30 -2.86 3.30 -17.56
C ASN A 30 -1.92 2.44 -18.42
N ASN A 31 -1.86 2.74 -19.71
CA ASN A 31 -0.81 2.24 -20.59
C ASN A 31 0.20 3.37 -20.83
N SER A 32 1.33 3.28 -20.14
CA SER A 32 2.40 4.27 -20.19
C SER A 32 3.34 3.96 -21.36
N THR A 33 3.39 4.89 -22.31
CA THR A 33 4.29 4.85 -23.48
C THR A 33 5.24 6.03 -23.46
N ASP A 34 6.30 5.99 -24.28
CA ASP A 34 7.18 7.15 -24.48
C ASP A 34 6.43 8.39 -25.01
N SER A 35 5.28 8.19 -25.65
CA SER A 35 4.41 9.25 -26.17
C SER A 35 3.41 9.81 -25.15
N GLY A 36 3.34 9.25 -23.94
CA GLY A 36 2.45 9.66 -22.86
C GLY A 36 1.59 8.51 -22.32
N ASN A 37 0.62 8.88 -21.48
CA ASN A 37 -0.27 7.96 -20.79
C ASN A 37 -1.60 7.81 -21.53
N GLU A 38 -2.00 6.57 -21.81
CA GLU A 38 -3.34 6.24 -22.31
C GLU A 38 -4.20 5.69 -21.17
N LEU A 39 -5.19 6.48 -20.74
CA LEU A 39 -6.07 6.14 -19.62
C LEU A 39 -7.41 5.59 -20.11
N ALA A 40 -7.88 4.52 -19.48
CA ALA A 40 -9.20 3.95 -19.71
C ALA A 40 -9.83 3.45 -18.41
N ILE A 41 -11.12 3.71 -18.21
CA ILE A 41 -11.86 3.10 -17.09
C ILE A 41 -11.90 1.58 -17.29
N LYS A 42 -11.28 0.85 -16.37
CA LYS A 42 -11.29 -0.61 -16.34
C LYS A 42 -12.59 -1.05 -15.68
N ASN A 43 -12.72 -0.76 -14.38
CA ASN A 43 -13.85 -1.18 -13.55
C ASN A 43 -14.28 -0.06 -12.59
N ALA A 44 -15.51 -0.13 -12.10
CA ALA A 44 -16.00 0.72 -11.02
C ALA A 44 -17.04 -0.05 -10.19
N LYS A 45 -17.15 0.28 -8.91
CA LYS A 45 -18.16 -0.27 -8.00
C LYS A 45 -18.54 0.79 -6.98
N VAL A 46 -19.82 0.86 -6.63
CA VAL A 46 -20.32 1.70 -5.55
C VAL A 46 -20.71 0.80 -4.38
N GLY A 47 -20.31 1.16 -3.17
CA GLY A 47 -20.56 0.35 -1.99
C GLY A 47 -20.01 0.98 -0.71
N ASP A 48 -20.09 0.25 0.38
CA ASP A 48 -19.54 0.66 1.67
C ASP A 48 -18.05 0.30 1.74
N PHE A 49 -17.23 1.00 0.95
CA PHE A 49 -15.78 0.83 0.97
C PHE A 49 -15.16 1.67 2.08
N LYS A 50 -14.16 1.14 2.77
CA LYS A 50 -13.35 1.93 3.69
C LYS A 50 -12.57 2.97 2.88
N LEU A 51 -12.72 4.26 3.21
CA LEU A 51 -11.81 5.27 2.67
C LEU A 51 -10.40 4.95 3.18
N PRO A 52 -9.36 5.02 2.32
CA PRO A 52 -8.00 4.97 2.78
C PRO A 52 -7.85 5.95 3.94
N LEU A 53 -7.16 5.54 5.02
CA LEU A 53 -6.74 6.51 6.02
C LEU A 53 -6.07 7.63 5.25
N SER A 54 -6.52 8.87 5.46
CA SER A 54 -5.97 10.03 4.78
C SER A 54 -4.46 9.96 4.97
N GLN A 55 -3.74 9.59 3.90
CA GLN A 55 -2.30 9.72 3.86
C GLN A 55 -2.06 11.17 4.26
N PRO A 56 -1.24 11.44 5.30
CA PRO A 56 -1.01 12.80 5.77
C PRO A 56 -0.80 13.67 4.54
N SER A 57 -1.56 14.76 4.43
CA SER A 57 -1.53 15.68 3.29
C SER A 57 -0.09 15.96 2.93
N GLY A 58 0.37 15.36 1.84
CA GLY A 58 1.74 14.92 1.85
C GLY A 58 2.02 13.86 0.82
N LEU A 59 2.27 12.60 1.19
CA LEU A 59 3.20 11.72 0.44
C LEU A 59 4.47 12.51 0.03
N SER A 60 5.56 11.91 -0.43
CA SER A 60 6.65 12.81 -0.83
C SER A 60 6.08 13.69 -1.97
N LYS A 61 6.16 15.03 -1.86
CA LYS A 61 5.95 15.91 -3.03
C LYS A 61 7.09 15.71 -4.04
N ASN A 62 7.67 14.51 -4.11
CA ASN A 62 8.89 14.15 -4.82
C ASN A 62 8.65 12.91 -5.69
N GLU A 63 7.50 12.23 -5.54
CA GLU A 63 7.15 11.03 -6.32
C GLU A 63 6.12 11.34 -7.42
N ARG A 64 6.32 10.70 -8.57
CA ARG A 64 5.39 10.74 -9.71
C ARG A 64 4.10 10.01 -9.32
N GLY A 65 2.95 10.55 -9.72
CA GLY A 65 1.66 9.96 -9.33
C GLY A 65 0.46 10.57 -10.04
N TRP A 66 -0.69 10.36 -9.43
CA TRP A 66 -2.00 10.69 -9.97
C TRP A 66 -2.83 11.40 -8.91
N GLU A 67 -3.29 12.60 -9.23
CA GLU A 67 -4.27 13.29 -8.41
C GLU A 67 -5.68 12.93 -8.91
N VAL A 68 -6.50 12.38 -8.02
CA VAL A 68 -7.87 11.96 -8.31
C VAL A 68 -8.82 12.85 -7.53
N GLU A 69 -9.65 13.61 -8.26
CA GLU A 69 -10.62 14.54 -7.69
C GLU A 69 -12.04 14.10 -8.00
N GLY A 70 -12.91 14.09 -7.00
CA GLY A 70 -14.36 14.02 -7.19
C GLY A 70 -14.96 15.42 -7.19
N LEU A 71 -15.68 15.80 -8.25
CA LEU A 71 -16.22 17.15 -8.44
C LEU A 71 -17.74 17.16 -8.59
N ASP A 72 -18.35 18.27 -8.19
CA ASP A 72 -19.76 18.55 -8.48
C ASP A 72 -19.98 19.07 -9.92
N SER A 73 -21.25 19.34 -10.26
CA SER A 73 -21.64 19.82 -11.59
C SER A 73 -21.06 21.20 -11.94
N ASN A 74 -20.67 21.99 -10.94
CA ASN A 74 -20.08 23.32 -11.11
C ASN A 74 -18.55 23.26 -11.13
N GLY A 75 -17.95 22.07 -10.99
CA GLY A 75 -16.50 21.89 -10.93
C GLY A 75 -15.90 22.18 -9.55
N LYS A 76 -16.70 22.24 -8.48
CA LYS A 76 -16.17 22.32 -7.11
C LYS A 76 -15.63 20.95 -6.70
N VAL A 77 -14.41 20.91 -6.20
CA VAL A 77 -13.79 19.70 -5.63
C VAL A 77 -14.51 19.32 -4.33
N LEU A 78 -15.07 18.11 -4.30
CA LEU A 78 -15.74 17.51 -3.14
C LEU A 78 -14.80 16.60 -2.36
N SER A 79 -13.86 15.96 -3.06
CA SER A 79 -12.85 15.06 -2.49
C SER A 79 -11.62 15.02 -3.39
N GLN A 80 -10.48 14.71 -2.80
CA GLN A 80 -9.19 14.63 -3.48
C GLN A 80 -8.36 13.54 -2.82
N THR A 81 -7.68 12.71 -3.63
CA THR A 81 -6.71 11.73 -3.16
C THR A 81 -5.55 11.63 -4.14
N PHE A 82 -4.37 11.27 -3.65
CA PHE A 82 -3.18 11.03 -4.47
C PHE A 82 -2.91 9.53 -4.54
N ILE A 83 -2.58 9.02 -5.73
CA ILE A 83 -2.20 7.63 -5.98
C ILE A 83 -0.80 7.63 -6.59
N MET A 84 0.13 6.85 -6.02
CA MET A 84 1.48 6.72 -6.56
C MET A 84 1.48 6.10 -7.97
N ASP A 85 2.44 6.48 -8.81
CA ASP A 85 2.51 5.98 -10.17
C ASP A 85 3.14 4.58 -10.23
N GLY A 86 2.31 3.56 -10.40
CA GLY A 86 2.77 2.18 -10.59
C GLY A 86 3.55 1.91 -11.88
N SER A 87 3.66 2.87 -12.81
CA SER A 87 4.46 2.73 -14.04
C SER A 87 5.96 2.97 -13.83
N LEU A 88 6.37 3.51 -12.67
CA LEU A 88 7.78 3.65 -12.31
C LEU A 88 7.93 3.33 -10.82
N ARG A 89 8.41 2.13 -10.53
CA ARG A 89 8.52 1.64 -9.15
C ARG A 89 9.96 1.71 -8.68
N ARG A 90 10.14 2.13 -7.43
CA ARG A 90 11.41 2.03 -6.73
C ARG A 90 11.47 0.67 -6.06
N PHE A 91 12.57 -0.04 -6.26
CA PHE A 91 12.84 -1.29 -5.59
C PHE A 91 14.16 -1.25 -4.86
N GLU A 92 14.16 -1.91 -3.72
CA GLU A 92 15.30 -2.02 -2.82
C GLU A 92 15.69 -3.49 -2.70
N THR A 93 16.99 -3.73 -2.60
CA THR A 93 17.51 -5.05 -2.28
C THR A 93 18.45 -4.94 -1.10
N PHE A 94 18.47 -5.99 -0.29
CA PHE A 94 19.23 -6.02 0.94
C PHE A 94 20.31 -7.09 0.89
N ASP A 95 21.46 -6.81 1.49
CA ASP A 95 22.51 -7.79 1.73
C ASP A 95 22.08 -8.72 2.89
N PRO A 96 21.98 -10.04 2.69
CA PRO A 96 21.51 -10.95 3.75
C PRO A 96 22.44 -11.02 4.96
N GLN A 97 23.73 -10.73 4.77
CA GLN A 97 24.72 -10.78 5.86
C GLN A 97 24.81 -9.43 6.58
N LYS A 98 24.93 -8.33 5.83
CA LYS A 98 25.07 -6.99 6.40
C LYS A 98 23.75 -6.40 6.85
N LYS A 99 22.63 -6.89 6.29
CA LYS A 99 21.25 -6.42 6.54
C LYS A 99 20.99 -4.99 6.09
N THR A 100 21.97 -4.33 5.50
CA THR A 100 21.83 -3.03 4.87
C THR A 100 21.29 -3.20 3.46
N VAL A 101 20.68 -2.15 2.94
CA VAL A 101 20.41 -2.05 1.51
C VAL A 101 21.73 -2.24 0.72
N SER A 102 21.63 -2.87 -0.44
CA SER A 102 22.73 -3.12 -1.37
C SER A 102 22.55 -2.37 -2.69
N GLN A 103 21.29 -2.12 -3.08
CA GLN A 103 20.96 -1.40 -4.31
C GLN A 103 19.53 -0.87 -4.24
N VAL A 104 19.35 0.38 -4.67
CA VAL A 104 18.06 0.97 -5.02
C VAL A 104 17.99 1.12 -6.54
N LYS A 105 16.88 0.72 -7.17
CA LYS A 105 16.68 0.87 -8.63
C LYS A 105 15.25 1.25 -8.95
N TYR A 106 15.09 2.18 -9.89
CA TYR A 106 13.80 2.50 -10.49
C TYR A 106 13.56 1.62 -11.71
N VAL A 107 12.41 0.96 -11.75
CA VAL A 107 12.00 0.05 -12.82
C VAL A 107 10.71 0.55 -13.44
N ALA A 108 10.73 0.76 -14.75
CA ALA A 108 9.56 1.17 -15.51
C ALA A 108 8.68 -0.04 -15.85
N PHE A 109 7.37 0.13 -15.71
CA PHE A 109 6.34 -0.81 -16.12
C PHE A 109 5.41 -0.11 -17.13
N HIS A 110 5.09 -0.78 -18.23
CA HIS A 110 4.23 -0.21 -19.27
C HIS A 110 2.75 -0.19 -18.89
N ASP A 111 2.30 -1.16 -18.11
CA ASP A 111 0.94 -1.23 -17.62
C ASP A 111 0.90 -0.93 -16.12
N SER A 112 0.06 0.04 -15.71
CA SER A 112 -0.24 0.32 -14.31
C SER A 112 -1.73 0.58 -14.10
N GLU A 113 -2.17 0.53 -12.84
CA GLU A 113 -3.57 0.77 -12.47
C GLU A 113 -3.67 1.89 -11.45
N ILE A 114 -4.62 2.79 -11.68
CA ILE A 114 -4.98 3.87 -10.75
C ILE A 114 -6.25 3.41 -10.03
N ARG A 115 -6.08 2.93 -8.80
CA ARG A 115 -7.17 2.42 -7.96
C ARG A 115 -7.49 3.45 -6.88
N ALA A 116 -8.65 4.10 -6.98
CA ALA A 116 -9.07 5.12 -6.03
C ALA A 116 -10.40 4.77 -5.37
N ILE A 117 -10.52 5.11 -4.09
CA ILE A 117 -11.79 5.07 -3.35
C ILE A 117 -12.11 6.51 -2.93
N ILE A 118 -13.23 7.04 -3.40
CA ILE A 118 -13.69 8.40 -3.09
C ILE A 118 -15.15 8.42 -2.64
N PRO A 119 -15.60 9.46 -1.90
CA PRO A 119 -17.00 9.62 -1.57
C PRO A 119 -17.91 9.67 -2.81
N PHE A 120 -18.99 8.90 -2.81
CA PHE A 120 -19.99 8.85 -3.88
C PHE A 120 -21.32 9.47 -3.43
N SER A 121 -21.29 10.78 -3.18
CA SER A 121 -22.48 11.53 -2.80
C SER A 121 -23.36 11.87 -4.00
N ASP A 122 -24.60 12.30 -3.76
CA ASP A 122 -25.50 12.80 -4.81
C ASP A 122 -24.95 14.04 -5.53
N ALA A 123 -24.06 14.78 -4.88
CA ALA A 123 -23.40 15.95 -5.46
C ALA A 123 -22.28 15.57 -6.45
N LEU A 124 -21.74 14.35 -6.40
CA LEU A 124 -20.65 13.93 -7.29
C LEU A 124 -21.16 13.83 -8.73
N ALA A 125 -20.65 14.68 -9.61
CA ALA A 125 -20.98 14.71 -11.03
C ALA A 125 -19.92 14.04 -11.92
N LYS A 126 -18.64 14.08 -11.51
CA LYS A 126 -17.52 13.54 -12.28
C LYS A 126 -16.26 13.33 -11.43
N VAL A 127 -15.39 12.49 -11.96
CA VAL A 127 -14.04 12.26 -11.46
C VAL A 127 -13.03 12.79 -12.47
N HIS A 128 -12.07 13.57 -12.00
CA HIS A 128 -10.91 13.96 -12.79
C HIS A 128 -9.67 13.23 -12.29
N VAL A 129 -8.85 12.80 -13.24
CA VAL A 129 -7.54 12.23 -12.96
C VAL A 129 -6.47 13.04 -13.68
N TYR A 130 -5.50 13.53 -12.92
CA TYR A 130 -4.38 14.33 -13.41
C TYR A 130 -3.07 13.59 -13.17
N PRO A 131 -2.18 13.47 -14.17
CA PRO A 131 -0.82 13.09 -13.90
C PRO A 131 -0.12 14.21 -13.12
N VAL A 132 0.68 13.80 -12.15
CA VAL A 132 1.50 14.67 -11.32
C VAL A 132 2.96 14.27 -11.53
N ASN A 133 3.75 15.16 -12.12
CA ASN A 133 5.19 14.97 -12.28
C ASN A 133 5.94 16.10 -11.56
N ILE A 134 6.49 15.78 -10.39
CA ILE A 134 7.08 16.82 -9.53
C ILE A 134 8.54 17.13 -9.91
N GLN A 135 9.22 16.26 -10.66
CA GLN A 135 10.59 16.52 -11.15
C GLN A 135 10.66 17.66 -12.19
N LYS A 136 9.57 17.96 -12.90
CA LYS A 136 9.50 19.12 -13.83
C LYS A 136 9.17 20.45 -13.13
N THR A 137 8.84 20.45 -11.84
CA THR A 137 8.29 21.60 -11.12
C THR A 137 9.21 22.08 -9.99
N ALA A 138 10.48 22.33 -10.32
CA ALA A 138 11.28 23.24 -9.52
C ALA A 138 10.66 24.65 -9.61
N GLN A 139 10.03 25.11 -8.53
CA GLN A 139 9.38 26.42 -8.32
C GLN A 139 7.88 26.50 -8.72
N LYS A 140 7.03 26.66 -7.68
CA LYS A 140 5.56 26.93 -7.69
C LYS A 140 4.62 25.73 -7.86
N GLY A 141 4.37 25.04 -6.75
CA GLY A 141 3.17 24.19 -6.57
C GLY A 141 3.14 22.95 -7.47
N VAL A 142 2.28 22.00 -7.10
CA VAL A 142 2.01 20.82 -7.95
C VAL A 142 1.29 21.33 -9.20
N LEU A 143 1.99 21.40 -10.34
CA LEU A 143 1.33 21.69 -11.61
C LEU A 143 0.68 20.39 -12.11
N LYS A 144 -0.65 20.36 -12.07
CA LYS A 144 -1.44 19.42 -12.88
C LYS A 144 -1.05 19.62 -14.35
N GLU A 145 -0.60 18.58 -15.05
CA GLU A 145 -0.45 18.69 -16.51
C GLU A 145 -1.84 18.91 -17.16
N SER A 146 -1.87 19.25 -18.46
CA SER A 146 -3.08 19.64 -19.21
C SER A 146 -4.24 18.62 -19.15
N LYS A 147 -5.44 19.09 -19.56
CA LYS A 147 -6.79 18.47 -19.52
C LYS A 147 -6.88 17.11 -18.79
N PRO A 148 -7.66 17.02 -17.69
CA PRO A 148 -7.80 15.76 -16.95
C PRO A 148 -8.40 14.66 -17.82
N PHE A 149 -8.07 13.42 -17.47
CA PHE A 149 -8.93 12.31 -17.83
C PHE A 149 -10.22 12.41 -17.00
N GLU A 150 -11.31 12.78 -17.67
CA GLU A 150 -12.63 12.98 -17.05
C GLU A 150 -13.47 11.71 -17.18
N VAL A 151 -14.03 11.26 -16.06
CA VAL A 151 -15.02 10.20 -16.00
C VAL A 151 -16.31 10.76 -15.39
N THR A 152 -17.35 10.86 -16.20
CA THR A 152 -18.66 11.35 -15.76
C THR A 152 -19.38 10.34 -14.87
N ARG A 153 -20.29 10.82 -14.00
CA ARG A 153 -21.16 9.96 -13.20
C ARG A 153 -21.90 8.92 -14.05
N GLN A 154 -22.39 9.32 -15.23
CA GLN A 154 -23.09 8.41 -16.14
C GLN A 154 -22.19 7.25 -16.62
N GLN A 155 -20.91 7.53 -16.93
CA GLN A 155 -19.95 6.50 -17.28
C GLN A 155 -19.65 5.58 -16.10
N ILE A 156 -19.46 6.15 -14.90
CA ILE A 156 -19.23 5.39 -13.65
C ILE A 156 -20.39 4.42 -13.39
N GLU A 157 -21.63 4.91 -13.40
CA GLU A 157 -22.82 4.09 -13.14
C GLU A 157 -23.01 3.02 -14.20
N LYS A 158 -22.68 3.30 -15.48
CA LYS A 158 -22.72 2.31 -16.56
C LYS A 158 -21.72 1.18 -16.31
N VAL A 159 -20.48 1.49 -15.98
CA VAL A 159 -19.43 0.49 -15.70
C VAL A 159 -19.76 -0.32 -14.45
N ALA A 160 -20.26 0.32 -13.39
CA ALA A 160 -20.64 -0.35 -12.15
C ALA A 160 -21.80 -1.35 -12.33
N LYS A 161 -22.78 -1.03 -13.18
CA LYS A 161 -23.86 -1.95 -13.55
C LYS A 161 -23.33 -3.15 -14.34
N ASN A 162 -22.45 -2.92 -15.30
CA ASN A 162 -21.88 -3.98 -16.13
C ASN A 162 -21.05 -4.98 -15.33
N LEU A 163 -20.30 -4.52 -14.33
CA LEU A 163 -19.53 -5.40 -13.42
C LEU A 163 -20.46 -6.31 -12.60
N SER A 164 -21.65 -5.82 -12.22
CA SER A 164 -22.64 -6.59 -11.47
C SER A 164 -23.34 -7.64 -12.33
N SER A 165 -23.39 -7.44 -13.65
CA SER A 165 -23.99 -8.36 -14.63
C SER A 165 -22.98 -9.29 -15.32
N SER A 166 -21.68 -9.00 -15.20
CA SER A 166 -20.60 -9.79 -15.78
C SER A 166 -20.25 -10.94 -14.85
N SER A 167 -20.68 -12.14 -15.22
CA SER A 167 -19.99 -13.38 -14.86
C SER A 167 -18.86 -13.61 -15.89
N ASP A 168 -17.86 -12.74 -15.94
CA ASP A 168 -16.82 -12.86 -16.97
C ASP A 168 -16.01 -14.14 -16.80
N SER A 169 -15.97 -14.91 -17.89
CA SER A 169 -15.53 -16.29 -18.01
C SER A 169 -14.10 -16.38 -18.59
N LYS A 170 -13.23 -15.41 -18.30
CA LYS A 170 -11.80 -15.49 -18.62
C LYS A 170 -11.01 -15.84 -17.36
N LYS A 171 -10.34 -17.02 -17.40
CA LYS A 171 -9.44 -17.60 -16.38
C LYS A 171 -9.65 -16.98 -14.99
N LYS A 172 -10.81 -17.24 -14.39
CA LYS A 172 -11.09 -16.75 -13.03
C LYS A 172 -10.01 -17.39 -12.15
N LEU A 173 -9.10 -16.58 -11.62
CA LEU A 173 -8.16 -17.01 -10.58
C LEU A 173 -9.02 -17.67 -9.50
N HIS A 174 -8.90 -18.99 -9.36
CA HIS A 174 -9.64 -19.74 -8.36
C HIS A 174 -9.05 -19.32 -7.01
N SER A 175 -9.70 -18.35 -6.40
CA SER A 175 -9.31 -17.74 -5.14
C SER A 175 -10.40 -17.97 -4.13
N GLN A 176 -10.01 -18.48 -2.96
CA GLN A 176 -10.94 -18.78 -1.88
C GLN A 176 -10.32 -18.34 -0.56
N VAL A 177 -11.16 -17.74 0.29
CA VAL A 177 -10.82 -17.53 1.69
C VAL A 177 -10.94 -18.86 2.40
N VAL A 178 -9.82 -19.39 2.91
CA VAL A 178 -9.82 -20.69 3.62
C VAL A 178 -9.66 -20.53 5.11
N THR A 179 -8.95 -19.50 5.55
CA THR A 179 -8.87 -19.15 6.97
C THR A 179 -8.92 -17.64 7.13
N SER A 180 -10.00 -17.14 7.71
CA SER A 180 -9.95 -15.99 8.59
C SER A 180 -9.99 -16.53 10.01
N LYS A 181 -8.95 -16.34 10.81
CA LYS A 181 -9.24 -16.29 12.25
C LYS A 181 -10.22 -15.14 12.40
N ASP A 182 -11.43 -15.43 12.86
CA ASP A 182 -12.39 -14.38 13.19
C ASP A 182 -11.71 -13.50 14.24
N SER A 183 -11.24 -12.36 13.77
CA SER A 183 -10.71 -11.36 14.67
C SER A 183 -11.91 -10.86 15.44
N ALA A 184 -11.92 -11.04 16.76
CA ALA A 184 -12.93 -10.45 17.66
C ALA A 184 -12.85 -8.90 17.67
N VAL A 185 -11.96 -8.35 16.85
CA VAL A 185 -11.59 -6.96 16.71
C VAL A 185 -12.52 -6.29 15.71
N SER A 186 -13.18 -5.22 16.13
CA SER A 186 -13.89 -4.33 15.23
C SER A 186 -12.89 -3.59 14.33
N LYS A 187 -13.05 -3.70 13.00
CA LYS A 187 -12.22 -3.00 11.98
C LYS A 187 -10.70 -3.21 12.13
N PRO A 188 -10.19 -4.46 11.98
CA PRO A 188 -8.75 -4.73 12.02
C PRO A 188 -8.05 -4.29 10.72
N MET A 189 -6.73 -4.10 10.78
CA MET A 189 -5.89 -4.01 9.58
C MET A 189 -5.86 -5.39 8.93
N THR A 190 -6.51 -5.49 7.78
CA THR A 190 -6.71 -6.77 7.10
C THR A 190 -5.61 -6.98 6.07
N ILE A 191 -4.85 -8.07 6.23
CA ILE A 191 -3.74 -8.44 5.35
C ILE A 191 -4.17 -9.70 4.58
N ALA A 192 -4.30 -9.57 3.26
CA ALA A 192 -4.54 -10.71 2.38
C ALA A 192 -3.20 -11.42 2.12
N ILE A 193 -2.99 -12.59 2.73
CA ILE A 193 -1.79 -13.40 2.52
C ILE A 193 -2.09 -14.48 1.47
N MET A 194 -1.28 -14.54 0.41
CA MET A 194 -1.47 -15.47 -0.71
C MET A 194 -0.13 -16.08 -1.12
N GLY A 195 -0.18 -17.36 -1.50
CA GLY A 195 0.98 -18.10 -1.98
C GLY A 195 0.99 -18.10 -3.51
N ASP A 196 2.16 -18.04 -4.11
CA ASP A 196 2.37 -18.30 -5.53
C ASP A 196 3.35 -19.45 -5.73
N GLY A 197 3.13 -20.26 -6.77
CA GLY A 197 3.90 -21.48 -6.99
C GLY A 197 3.46 -22.67 -6.12
N TYR A 198 2.22 -22.69 -5.62
CA TYR A 198 1.62 -23.85 -4.97
C TYR A 198 0.51 -24.44 -5.84
N THR A 199 0.64 -25.70 -6.20
CA THR A 199 -0.37 -26.46 -6.93
C THR A 199 -1.56 -26.85 -6.05
N GLN A 200 -2.61 -27.40 -6.66
CA GLN A 200 -3.82 -27.82 -5.94
C GLN A 200 -3.53 -28.83 -4.81
N ASP A 201 -2.56 -29.72 -5.02
CA ASP A 201 -2.18 -30.75 -4.06
C ASP A 201 -1.30 -30.20 -2.92
N GLU A 202 -0.73 -29.01 -3.11
CA GLU A 202 0.15 -28.34 -2.14
C GLU A 202 -0.58 -27.31 -1.27
N MET A 203 -1.90 -27.16 -1.38
CA MET A 203 -2.66 -26.21 -0.55
C MET A 203 -2.55 -26.50 0.97
N GLY A 204 -2.26 -27.75 1.35
CA GLY A 204 -1.92 -28.12 2.74
C GLY A 204 -0.53 -27.62 3.18
N GLN A 205 0.44 -27.62 2.27
CA GLN A 205 1.77 -27.04 2.49
C GLN A 205 1.66 -25.51 2.56
N TRP A 206 0.98 -24.88 1.60
CA TRP A 206 0.70 -23.44 1.60
C TRP A 206 0.08 -22.97 2.92
N LYS A 207 -0.90 -23.72 3.46
CA LYS A 207 -1.46 -23.42 4.78
C LYS A 207 -0.37 -23.31 5.86
N SER A 208 0.52 -24.30 5.90
CA SER A 208 1.55 -24.41 6.93
C SER A 208 2.58 -23.29 6.79
N ASP A 209 2.95 -22.96 5.56
CA ASP A 209 3.87 -21.87 5.25
C ASP A 209 3.27 -20.50 5.59
N ALA A 210 2.00 -20.27 5.24
CA ALA A 210 1.28 -19.06 5.63
C ALA A 210 1.23 -18.90 7.16
N ASP A 211 0.94 -19.98 7.90
CA ASP A 211 0.97 -19.97 9.37
C ASP A 211 2.39 -19.65 9.92
N GLY A 212 3.43 -20.16 9.26
CA GLY A 212 4.83 -19.87 9.56
C GLY A 212 5.21 -18.41 9.35
N ILE A 213 4.85 -17.83 8.20
CA ILE A 213 5.07 -16.41 7.88
C ILE A 213 4.33 -15.51 8.87
N ILE A 214 3.06 -15.78 9.16
CA ILE A 214 2.28 -15.01 10.14
C ILE A 214 2.95 -15.07 11.52
N LYS A 215 3.41 -16.25 11.94
CA LYS A 215 4.15 -16.42 13.21
C LYS A 215 5.44 -15.59 13.21
N GLY A 216 6.18 -15.56 12.10
CA GLY A 216 7.40 -14.76 11.98
C GLY A 216 7.13 -13.26 12.03
N PHE A 217 6.09 -12.76 11.35
CA PHE A 217 5.62 -11.36 11.50
C PHE A 217 5.29 -11.03 12.96
N MET A 218 4.61 -11.94 13.66
CA MET A 218 4.26 -11.80 15.08
C MET A 218 5.45 -12.00 16.04
N SER A 219 6.64 -12.33 15.53
CA SER A 219 7.85 -12.37 16.35
C SER A 219 8.47 -10.99 16.56
N ASP A 220 8.15 -10.01 15.69
CA ASP A 220 8.53 -8.62 15.90
C ASP A 220 7.83 -8.07 17.15
N PRO A 221 8.56 -7.50 18.13
CA PRO A 221 7.98 -7.07 19.40
C PRO A 221 6.88 -6.00 19.25
N LEU A 222 7.04 -5.06 18.29
CA LEU A 222 6.05 -4.01 18.06
C LEU A 222 4.79 -4.61 17.44
N ILE A 223 4.94 -5.43 16.40
CA ILE A 223 3.82 -6.08 15.72
C ILE A 223 3.05 -6.98 16.68
N ASN A 224 3.74 -7.77 17.51
CA ASN A 224 3.11 -8.61 18.53
C ASN A 224 2.34 -7.78 19.58
N SER A 225 2.88 -6.62 19.98
CA SER A 225 2.18 -5.71 20.90
C SER A 225 0.89 -5.12 20.31
N LEU A 226 0.73 -5.22 18.98
CA LEU A 226 -0.40 -4.73 18.19
C LEU A 226 -1.20 -5.89 17.57
N LYS A 227 -0.96 -7.15 17.97
CA LYS A 227 -1.58 -8.35 17.37
C LYS A 227 -3.11 -8.28 17.28
N ASP A 228 -3.75 -7.68 18.29
CA ASP A 228 -5.21 -7.50 18.37
C ASP A 228 -5.72 -6.37 17.46
N LYS A 229 -4.89 -5.83 16.58
CA LYS A 229 -5.28 -4.87 15.55
C LYS A 229 -5.07 -5.41 14.14
N PHE A 230 -4.48 -6.59 13.98
CA PHE A 230 -4.26 -7.24 12.70
C PHE A 230 -5.26 -8.36 12.46
N LYS A 231 -5.59 -8.59 11.18
CA LYS A 231 -6.29 -9.78 10.70
C LYS A 231 -5.58 -10.27 9.45
N PHE A 232 -4.93 -11.42 9.53
CA PHE A 232 -4.41 -12.10 8.35
C PHE A 232 -5.50 -13.00 7.79
N VAL A 233 -5.75 -12.87 6.48
CA VAL A 233 -6.71 -13.71 5.78
C VAL A 233 -5.99 -14.44 4.66
N ARG A 234 -5.97 -15.77 4.76
CA ARG A 234 -5.34 -16.62 3.75
C ARG A 234 -6.24 -16.70 2.53
N VAL A 235 -5.69 -16.29 1.39
CA VAL A 235 -6.29 -16.41 0.07
C VAL A 235 -5.54 -17.50 -0.67
N ASP A 236 -6.21 -18.61 -0.94
CA ASP A 236 -5.60 -19.70 -1.71
C ASP A 236 -5.65 -19.33 -3.19
N VAL A 237 -4.50 -19.30 -3.84
CA VAL A 237 -4.39 -19.10 -5.29
C VAL A 237 -3.63 -20.30 -5.85
N VAL A 238 -4.27 -21.06 -6.73
CA VAL A 238 -3.72 -22.31 -7.26
C VAL A 238 -2.88 -22.03 -8.50
N SER A 239 -1.58 -22.37 -8.43
CA SER A 239 -0.64 -22.33 -9.55
C SER A 239 -0.69 -23.63 -10.37
N ASN A 240 -0.30 -23.55 -11.65
CA ASN A 240 -0.21 -24.73 -12.50
C ASN A 240 1.06 -25.55 -12.21
N GLU A 241 2.12 -24.88 -11.78
CA GLU A 241 3.40 -25.52 -11.41
C GLU A 241 3.81 -25.18 -9.98
N SER A 242 4.60 -26.08 -9.39
CA SER A 242 5.19 -25.93 -8.05
C SER A 242 6.54 -25.21 -8.15
N GLY A 243 6.76 -24.20 -7.32
CA GLY A 243 7.94 -23.33 -7.37
C GLY A 243 7.68 -22.00 -8.06
N VAL A 244 8.70 -21.15 -8.13
CA VAL A 244 8.64 -19.83 -8.79
C VAL A 244 9.82 -19.63 -9.73
N SER A 245 9.63 -18.78 -10.74
CA SER A 245 10.68 -18.50 -11.71
C SER A 245 11.86 -17.77 -11.07
N ASN A 246 13.08 -18.06 -11.52
CA ASN A 246 14.28 -17.35 -11.10
C ASN A 246 15.18 -17.06 -12.30
N ILE A 247 15.26 -15.79 -12.73
CA ILE A 247 16.03 -15.45 -13.93
C ILE A 247 17.55 -15.46 -13.72
N THR A 248 18.03 -15.56 -12.47
CA THR A 248 19.47 -15.71 -12.21
C THR A 248 19.94 -17.13 -12.53
N ASN A 249 18.99 -18.07 -12.61
CA ASN A 249 19.17 -19.43 -13.10
C ASN A 249 18.48 -19.57 -14.46
N TYR A 250 19.24 -19.55 -15.55
CA TYR A 250 18.75 -19.47 -16.95
C TYR A 250 17.67 -20.49 -17.41
N TYR A 251 17.23 -21.44 -16.58
CA TYR A 251 16.31 -22.53 -16.93
C TYR A 251 15.06 -22.65 -16.04
N ASP A 252 14.86 -21.75 -15.08
CA ASP A 252 13.79 -21.86 -14.08
C ASP A 252 12.63 -20.92 -14.43
N PHE A 253 11.75 -21.34 -15.36
CA PHE A 253 10.50 -20.65 -15.67
C PHE A 253 9.31 -21.54 -15.32
N TYR A 254 8.39 -21.01 -14.51
CA TYR A 254 7.22 -21.70 -13.99
C TYR A 254 5.93 -20.94 -14.33
N ASP A 255 4.89 -21.64 -14.77
CA ASP A 255 3.53 -21.13 -14.96
C ASP A 255 2.80 -21.03 -13.61
N THR A 256 3.08 -19.94 -12.90
CA THR A 256 2.50 -19.64 -11.59
C THR A 256 1.30 -18.71 -11.71
N ALA A 257 0.42 -18.74 -10.72
CA ALA A 257 -0.86 -18.03 -10.78
C ALA A 257 -0.71 -16.51 -10.72
N LEU A 258 0.28 -16.01 -9.97
CA LEU A 258 0.57 -14.59 -9.79
C LEU A 258 1.82 -14.14 -10.56
N GLY A 259 2.44 -15.04 -11.34
CA GLY A 259 3.58 -14.72 -12.18
C GLY A 259 4.82 -14.30 -11.39
N THR A 260 4.98 -14.80 -10.17
CA THR A 260 6.10 -14.42 -9.30
C THR A 260 7.43 -14.88 -9.90
N ILE A 261 8.38 -13.95 -9.97
CA ILE A 261 9.69 -14.16 -10.57
C ILE A 261 10.79 -13.45 -9.78
N MET A 262 11.78 -14.22 -9.36
CA MET A 262 13.00 -13.71 -8.74
C MET A 262 14.00 -13.26 -9.80
N GLY A 263 14.79 -12.23 -9.47
CA GLY A 263 15.87 -11.75 -10.32
C GLY A 263 15.45 -10.67 -11.34
N CYS A 264 14.17 -10.32 -11.42
CA CYS A 264 13.62 -9.47 -12.47
C CYS A 264 14.36 -8.13 -12.63
N SER A 265 14.35 -7.59 -13.85
CA SER A 265 15.08 -6.37 -14.21
C SER A 265 16.60 -6.44 -13.97
N GLY A 266 17.15 -7.66 -13.91
CA GLY A 266 18.56 -7.94 -13.68
C GLY A 266 19.01 -7.71 -12.23
N ILE A 267 18.08 -7.76 -11.28
CA ILE A 267 18.34 -7.56 -9.86
C ILE A 267 18.12 -8.88 -9.12
N GLU A 268 19.21 -9.56 -8.75
CA GLU A 268 19.22 -10.96 -8.29
C GLU A 268 18.15 -11.32 -7.25
N ARG A 269 17.88 -10.44 -6.27
CA ARG A 269 16.98 -10.70 -5.14
C ARG A 269 15.65 -9.96 -5.22
N LEU A 270 15.40 -9.28 -6.34
CA LEU A 270 14.12 -8.61 -6.55
C LEU A 270 13.05 -9.66 -6.86
N LEU A 271 12.02 -9.71 -6.03
CA LEU A 271 10.89 -10.63 -6.20
C LEU A 271 9.73 -9.90 -6.87
N CYS A 272 9.65 -10.03 -8.20
CA CYS A 272 8.57 -9.43 -8.97
C CYS A 272 7.29 -10.25 -8.92
N VAL A 273 6.14 -9.58 -8.90
CA VAL A 273 4.80 -10.20 -9.01
C VAL A 273 3.93 -9.44 -10.02
N ASP A 274 2.98 -10.13 -10.65
CA ASP A 274 1.87 -9.45 -11.33
C ASP A 274 0.94 -8.83 -10.28
N THR A 275 1.12 -7.52 -10.05
CA THR A 275 0.34 -6.76 -9.07
C THR A 275 -1.16 -6.75 -9.38
N SER A 276 -1.54 -6.86 -10.66
CA SER A 276 -2.94 -6.90 -11.08
C SER A 276 -3.56 -8.26 -10.78
N ALA A 277 -2.82 -9.35 -10.97
CA ALA A 277 -3.26 -10.71 -10.61
C ALA A 277 -3.44 -10.85 -9.08
N ALA A 278 -2.45 -10.42 -8.29
CA ALA A 278 -2.51 -10.47 -6.83
C ALA A 278 -3.67 -9.64 -6.27
N THR A 279 -3.83 -8.41 -6.78
CA THR A 279 -4.97 -7.55 -6.48
C THR A 279 -6.31 -8.18 -6.84
N SER A 280 -6.40 -8.78 -8.03
CA SER A 280 -7.64 -9.42 -8.50
C SER A 280 -8.00 -10.64 -7.64
N ALA A 281 -7.01 -11.41 -7.19
CA ALA A 281 -7.21 -12.52 -6.26
C ALA A 281 -7.74 -12.03 -4.90
N ALA A 282 -7.16 -10.96 -4.35
CA ALA A 282 -7.64 -10.35 -3.11
C ALA A 282 -9.07 -9.77 -3.26
N ASP A 283 -9.34 -9.04 -4.35
CA ASP A 283 -10.65 -8.47 -4.65
C ASP A 283 -11.73 -9.56 -4.79
N ASN A 284 -11.39 -10.68 -5.43
CA ASN A 284 -12.31 -11.82 -5.60
C ASN A 284 -12.60 -12.52 -4.26
N ALA A 285 -11.59 -12.68 -3.41
CA ALA A 285 -11.69 -13.40 -2.15
C ALA A 285 -12.34 -12.57 -1.03
N LEU A 286 -11.96 -11.29 -0.92
CA LEU A 286 -12.32 -10.42 0.21
C LEU A 286 -13.26 -9.28 -0.18
N GLY A 287 -13.48 -9.08 -1.48
CA GLY A 287 -14.11 -7.88 -1.99
C GLY A 287 -13.12 -6.72 -2.08
N VAL A 288 -13.36 -5.85 -3.06
CA VAL A 288 -12.69 -4.56 -3.18
C VAL A 288 -12.77 -3.80 -1.85
N GLY A 289 -11.63 -3.31 -1.36
CA GLY A 289 -11.54 -2.58 -0.09
C GLY A 289 -11.72 -3.44 1.17
N GLY A 290 -11.81 -4.77 1.01
CA GLY A 290 -11.87 -5.74 2.12
C GLY A 290 -10.52 -6.07 2.75
N TYR A 291 -9.44 -5.43 2.30
CA TYR A 291 -8.08 -5.57 2.77
C TYR A 291 -7.37 -4.21 2.78
N ASP A 292 -6.38 -4.06 3.66
CA ASP A 292 -5.52 -2.88 3.75
C ASP A 292 -4.14 -3.14 3.10
N GLN A 293 -3.66 -4.38 3.09
CA GLN A 293 -2.38 -4.80 2.47
C GLN A 293 -2.51 -6.19 1.84
N ILE A 294 -1.65 -6.49 0.86
CA ILE A 294 -1.45 -7.84 0.31
C ILE A 294 -0.03 -8.31 0.62
N LEU A 295 0.11 -9.58 0.98
CA LEU A 295 1.39 -10.25 1.17
C LEU A 295 1.46 -11.47 0.23
N VAL A 296 2.34 -11.43 -0.76
CA VAL A 296 2.56 -12.54 -1.70
C VAL A 296 3.80 -13.34 -1.27
N VAL A 297 3.60 -14.63 -0.98
CA VAL A 297 4.65 -15.56 -0.57
C VAL A 297 5.02 -16.47 -1.74
N ALA A 298 6.25 -16.36 -2.22
CA ALA A 298 6.79 -17.24 -3.25
C ALA A 298 7.17 -18.60 -2.67
N ASN A 299 6.78 -19.70 -3.33
CA ASN A 299 7.17 -21.07 -2.96
C ASN A 299 8.65 -21.36 -3.30
N THR A 300 9.58 -20.74 -2.56
CA THR A 300 11.02 -21.01 -2.58
C THR A 300 11.65 -20.58 -1.26
N TYR A 301 12.79 -21.16 -0.90
CA TYR A 301 13.60 -20.77 0.27
C TYR A 301 14.75 -19.80 -0.05
N ASP A 302 14.92 -19.44 -1.32
CA ASP A 302 15.91 -18.43 -1.72
C ASP A 302 15.62 -17.09 -1.06
N TYR A 303 16.65 -16.32 -0.71
CA TYR A 303 16.47 -15.02 -0.05
C TYR A 303 16.12 -13.93 -1.08
N ALA A 304 14.86 -13.50 -1.08
CA ALA A 304 14.36 -12.41 -1.90
C ALA A 304 13.10 -11.77 -1.30
N GLY A 305 12.78 -10.57 -1.77
CA GLY A 305 11.58 -9.83 -1.38
C GLY A 305 11.52 -8.48 -2.10
N ALA A 306 10.37 -7.81 -2.02
CA ALA A 306 10.17 -6.48 -2.58
C ALA A 306 8.94 -5.79 -1.99
N GLY A 307 8.93 -4.46 -2.02
CA GLY A 307 7.75 -3.64 -1.78
C GLY A 307 7.19 -3.03 -3.05
N TYR A 308 5.87 -2.99 -3.13
CA TYR A 308 5.10 -2.28 -4.14
C TYR A 308 4.20 -1.28 -3.43
N THR A 309 4.80 -0.17 -2.98
CA THR A 309 4.11 0.84 -2.18
C THR A 309 2.87 1.39 -2.89
N ASP A 310 2.91 1.53 -4.22
CA ASP A 310 1.78 1.95 -5.06
C ASP A 310 0.58 1.00 -5.01
N ALA A 311 0.84 -0.29 -4.86
CA ALA A 311 -0.17 -1.35 -4.87
C ALA A 311 -0.51 -1.87 -3.48
N HIS A 312 0.17 -1.41 -2.43
CA HIS A 312 0.10 -1.96 -1.06
C HIS A 312 0.38 -3.47 -1.03
N ILE A 313 1.40 -3.91 -1.78
CA ILE A 313 1.83 -5.31 -1.86
C ILE A 313 3.25 -5.43 -1.31
N GLY A 314 3.46 -6.35 -0.36
CA GLY A 314 4.78 -6.87 -0.03
C GLY A 314 4.96 -8.25 -0.63
N THR A 315 6.15 -8.55 -1.14
CA THR A 315 6.52 -9.88 -1.61
C THR A 315 7.68 -10.43 -0.78
N LEU A 316 7.62 -11.73 -0.49
CA LEU A 316 8.68 -12.45 0.22
C LEU A 316 8.72 -13.91 -0.21
N THR A 317 9.84 -14.56 0.08
CA THR A 317 9.99 -16.01 -0.04
C THR A 317 9.79 -16.69 1.32
N LEU A 318 9.98 -18.00 1.38
CA LEU A 318 9.98 -18.79 2.62
C LEU A 318 11.27 -18.64 3.44
N ASN A 319 12.22 -17.81 3.00
CA ASN A 319 13.40 -17.51 3.77
C ASN A 319 13.04 -16.68 5.01
N ASP A 320 13.46 -17.12 6.20
CA ASP A 320 13.17 -16.43 7.46
C ASP A 320 13.62 -14.95 7.46
N GLN A 321 14.73 -14.64 6.78
CA GLN A 321 15.21 -13.25 6.67
C GLN A 321 14.33 -12.38 5.77
N SER A 322 13.58 -12.97 4.83
CA SER A 322 12.67 -12.22 3.94
C SER A 322 11.46 -11.64 4.68
N ILE A 323 11.15 -12.12 5.89
CA ILE A 323 10.16 -11.50 6.77
C ILE A 323 10.59 -10.10 7.18
N GLU A 324 11.88 -9.88 7.40
CA GLU A 324 12.41 -8.55 7.74
C GLU A 324 12.29 -7.58 6.56
N ILE A 325 12.49 -8.05 5.32
CA ILE A 325 12.20 -7.27 4.12
C ILE A 325 10.72 -6.91 4.12
N ALA A 326 9.81 -7.89 4.23
CA ALA A 326 8.38 -7.60 4.16
C ALA A 326 7.89 -6.65 5.26
N LEU A 327 8.47 -6.70 6.47
CA LEU A 327 8.19 -5.72 7.53
C LEU A 327 8.66 -4.31 7.14
N HIS A 328 9.87 -4.17 6.59
CA HIS A 328 10.40 -2.91 6.07
C HIS A 328 9.48 -2.34 4.97
N GLU A 329 9.10 -3.16 4.00
CA GLU A 329 8.26 -2.73 2.88
C GLU A 329 6.83 -2.35 3.33
N PHE A 330 6.27 -3.08 4.29
CA PHE A 330 5.00 -2.72 4.92
C PHE A 330 5.08 -1.35 5.61
N ALA A 331 6.25 -0.93 6.07
CA ALA A 331 6.39 0.36 6.73
C ALA A 331 6.23 1.54 5.76
N HIS A 332 6.65 1.38 4.51
CA HIS A 332 6.35 2.34 3.46
C HIS A 332 4.85 2.37 3.16
N SER A 333 4.28 1.22 2.80
CA SER A 333 2.91 1.14 2.25
C SER A 333 1.81 1.32 3.29
N ALA A 334 2.01 0.91 4.54
CA ALA A 334 1.01 0.95 5.60
C ALA A 334 1.19 2.14 6.55
N TYR A 335 2.43 2.59 6.79
CA TYR A 335 2.73 3.57 7.85
C TYR A 335 3.31 4.89 7.33
N ASN A 336 3.61 5.00 6.03
CA ASN A 336 4.26 6.15 5.42
C ASN A 336 5.58 6.50 6.15
N LEU A 337 6.42 5.49 6.37
CA LEU A 337 7.80 5.68 6.77
C LEU A 337 8.70 5.74 5.54
N ALA A 338 9.71 6.59 5.56
CA ALA A 338 10.70 6.71 4.50
C ALA A 338 11.95 5.91 4.86
N ASP A 339 12.78 5.65 3.86
CA ASP A 339 14.10 5.07 4.04
C ASP A 339 15.02 5.98 4.83
N GLU A 340 15.78 5.39 5.75
CA GLU A 340 16.71 6.10 6.63
C GLU A 340 18.18 5.90 6.24
N TYR A 341 18.47 5.12 5.19
CA TYR A 341 19.80 5.04 4.61
C TYR A 341 20.08 6.20 3.65
N ASP A 342 21.36 6.54 3.53
CA ASP A 342 21.82 7.83 3.02
C ASP A 342 22.60 7.76 1.70
N ASP A 343 23.04 6.58 1.24
CA ASP A 343 23.82 6.45 0.01
C ASP A 343 23.79 5.03 -0.59
N ASP A 344 22.80 4.73 -1.44
CA ASP A 344 22.63 3.38 -2.03
C ASP A 344 22.07 3.39 -3.47
N GLY A 345 22.28 4.50 -4.19
CA GLY A 345 21.86 4.65 -5.60
C GLY A 345 20.41 5.11 -5.80
N GLY A 346 19.69 5.46 -4.74
CA GLY A 346 18.38 6.11 -4.80
C GLY A 346 18.47 7.57 -5.24
N ASN A 347 17.33 8.19 -5.56
CA ASN A 347 17.30 9.59 -6.00
C ASN A 347 17.25 10.54 -4.80
N CYS A 348 18.35 11.25 -4.54
CA CYS A 348 18.35 12.31 -3.53
C CYS A 348 17.58 13.54 -4.01
N ASP A 349 16.50 13.89 -3.31
CA ASP A 349 15.71 15.11 -3.57
C ASP A 349 15.51 15.93 -2.28
N THR A 350 16.06 17.14 -2.24
CA THR A 350 15.94 18.07 -1.12
C THR A 350 15.06 19.29 -1.42
N ALA A 351 14.21 19.23 -2.44
CA ALA A 351 13.39 20.36 -2.87
C ALA A 351 12.20 20.65 -1.92
N ASN A 352 11.59 19.59 -1.36
CA ASN A 352 10.43 19.70 -0.50
C ASN A 352 10.59 18.87 0.78
N GLU A 353 10.01 19.37 1.87
CA GLU A 353 9.92 18.64 3.14
C GLU A 353 9.19 17.30 2.90
N PRO A 354 9.82 16.15 3.22
CA PRO A 354 9.18 14.86 3.15
C PRO A 354 7.93 14.82 4.03
N THR A 355 7.01 13.90 3.79
CA THR A 355 5.81 13.78 4.65
C THR A 355 5.82 12.55 5.52
N ALA A 356 6.75 11.62 5.26
CA ALA A 356 7.09 10.56 6.17
C ALA A 356 7.50 11.14 7.54
N ALA A 357 7.12 10.43 8.59
CA ALA A 357 7.29 10.91 9.96
C ALA A 357 8.76 10.89 10.43
N ASN A 358 9.60 10.07 9.81
CA ASN A 358 10.94 9.72 10.28
C ASN A 358 12.10 10.38 9.53
N VAL A 359 11.81 11.22 8.53
CA VAL A 359 12.81 11.98 7.77
C VAL A 359 12.41 13.45 7.67
N THR A 360 13.35 14.38 7.71
CA THR A 360 13.08 15.83 7.59
C THR A 360 14.22 16.62 6.91
N LEU A 361 13.91 17.77 6.31
CA LEU A 361 14.88 18.81 5.92
C LEU A 361 15.11 19.83 7.05
N GLU A 362 14.22 19.87 8.06
CA GLU A 362 14.27 20.87 9.13
C GLU A 362 15.46 20.68 10.06
N THR A 363 16.17 21.77 10.31
CA THR A 363 17.33 21.81 11.23
C THR A 363 17.05 22.62 12.49
N GLN A 364 16.00 23.44 12.49
CA GLN A 364 15.59 24.16 13.69
C GLN A 364 14.83 23.23 14.62
N ARG A 365 15.36 23.00 15.83
CA ARG A 365 14.80 22.04 16.80
C ARG A 365 13.28 22.07 16.91
N LYS A 366 12.69 23.26 17.01
CA LYS A 366 11.23 23.46 17.18
C LYS A 366 10.37 23.01 15.99
N TYR A 367 10.95 22.84 14.80
CA TYR A 367 10.23 22.45 13.58
C TYR A 367 10.51 21.01 13.16
N ILE A 368 11.43 20.32 13.84
CA ILE A 368 11.66 18.88 13.62
C ILE A 368 10.40 18.12 14.00
N LYS A 369 9.94 17.23 13.13
CA LYS A 369 8.69 16.46 13.29
C LYS A 369 8.59 15.72 14.63
N TRP A 370 9.71 15.17 15.09
CA TRP A 370 9.83 14.44 16.36
C TRP A 370 10.51 15.25 17.47
N ALA A 371 10.47 16.58 17.39
CA ALA A 371 11.11 17.47 18.38
C ALA A 371 10.73 17.15 19.83
N SER A 372 9.49 16.74 20.08
CA SER A 372 8.98 16.37 21.40
C SER A 372 9.64 15.11 22.00
N LEU A 373 10.27 14.28 21.17
CA LEU A 373 10.98 13.07 21.57
C LEU A 373 12.49 13.30 21.72
N ILE A 374 13.02 14.45 21.27
CA ILE A 374 14.43 14.81 21.43
C ILE A 374 14.64 15.39 22.83
N LYS A 375 15.54 14.78 23.62
CA LYS A 375 15.86 15.30 24.95
C LYS A 375 16.50 16.70 24.86
N PRO A 376 16.27 17.58 25.85
CA PRO A 376 16.83 18.94 25.84
C PRO A 376 18.35 18.98 25.62
N GLU A 377 19.09 18.03 26.17
CA GLU A 377 20.54 17.92 26.11
C GLU A 377 21.12 17.30 24.83
N THR A 378 20.30 16.60 24.02
CA THR A 378 20.79 15.98 22.76
C THR A 378 21.26 17.05 21.79
N ALA A 379 22.50 17.01 21.29
CA ALA A 379 22.98 17.99 20.30
C ALA A 379 22.21 17.91 18.97
N ILE A 380 22.07 19.04 18.26
CA ILE A 380 21.46 19.10 16.91
C ILE A 380 22.41 19.88 15.97
N PRO A 381 22.90 19.26 14.88
CA PRO A 381 22.78 17.84 14.53
C PRO A 381 23.38 16.90 15.59
N THR A 382 22.86 15.68 15.67
CA THR A 382 23.27 14.68 16.67
C THR A 382 24.46 13.87 16.16
N SER A 383 25.52 13.78 16.97
CA SER A 383 26.71 12.96 16.69
C SER A 383 26.78 11.69 17.53
N ASP A 384 25.94 11.56 18.57
CA ASP A 384 25.86 10.38 19.42
C ASP A 384 25.24 9.21 18.66
N GLN A 385 26.06 8.22 18.30
CA GLN A 385 25.64 7.05 17.52
C GLN A 385 25.04 5.93 18.39
N THR A 386 24.74 6.19 19.66
CA THR A 386 24.08 5.23 20.54
C THR A 386 22.72 4.84 19.96
N ALA A 387 22.51 3.52 19.82
CA ALA A 387 21.28 2.95 19.29
C ALA A 387 20.05 3.46 20.06
N GLY A 388 19.03 3.91 19.32
CA GLY A 388 17.76 4.38 19.88
C GLY A 388 17.76 5.77 20.52
N VAL A 389 18.89 6.47 20.56
CA VAL A 389 18.90 7.90 20.93
C VAL A 389 18.15 8.67 19.84
N VAL A 390 17.10 9.38 20.25
CA VAL A 390 16.33 10.25 19.36
C VAL A 390 17.04 11.59 19.22
N GLY A 391 17.34 11.97 17.99
CA GLY A 391 18.12 13.15 17.63
C GLY A 391 17.85 13.60 16.20
N LEU A 392 18.78 14.36 15.63
CA LEU A 392 18.75 14.78 14.22
C LEU A 392 20.02 14.30 13.54
N PHE A 393 19.97 13.11 12.95
CA PHE A 393 21.12 12.44 12.33
C PHE A 393 21.17 12.78 10.85
N ARG A 394 22.32 13.27 10.39
CA ARG A 394 22.52 13.58 8.97
C ARG A 394 22.48 12.31 8.13
N GLY A 395 21.81 12.40 6.98
CA GLY A 395 21.69 11.32 6.02
C GLY A 395 20.35 10.61 6.15
N ALA A 396 19.55 10.60 5.09
CA ALA A 396 18.30 9.85 4.99
C ALA A 396 17.76 9.92 3.57
N GLU A 397 16.87 9.00 3.19
CA GLU A 397 16.17 8.99 1.90
C GLU A 397 17.14 9.25 0.74
N TYR A 398 18.26 8.50 0.76
CA TYR A 398 19.34 8.48 -0.24
C TYR A 398 20.12 9.79 -0.38
N CYS A 399 19.89 10.75 0.52
CA CYS A 399 20.61 12.00 0.57
C CYS A 399 21.67 11.95 1.68
N PRO A 400 22.97 11.94 1.36
CA PRO A 400 24.03 12.01 2.37
C PRO A 400 24.02 13.33 3.15
N ASN A 401 23.45 14.39 2.57
CA ASN A 401 23.34 15.71 3.15
C ASN A 401 21.97 16.33 2.83
N GLY A 402 21.52 17.28 3.65
CA GLY A 402 20.27 18.02 3.43
C GLY A 402 19.03 17.35 4.01
N LYS A 403 19.03 16.02 4.17
CA LYS A 403 18.02 15.27 4.92
C LYS A 403 18.57 14.67 6.20
N TYR A 404 17.66 14.43 7.14
CA TYR A 404 17.96 13.92 8.46
C TYR A 404 16.97 12.85 8.89
N ARG A 405 17.46 11.82 9.58
CA ARG A 405 16.68 10.77 10.24
C ARG A 405 16.64 10.95 11.75
N ALA A 406 15.70 10.25 12.39
CA ALA A 406 15.39 10.40 13.80
C ALA A 406 16.33 9.68 14.77
N THR A 407 16.89 8.55 14.36
CA THR A 407 17.82 7.73 15.16
C THR A 407 19.04 7.35 14.34
N TYR A 408 20.14 6.98 15.00
CA TYR A 408 21.36 6.60 14.28
C TYR A 408 21.13 5.43 13.31
N ASP A 409 20.36 4.44 13.75
CA ASP A 409 19.92 3.27 13.00
C ASP A 409 18.46 2.95 13.34
N SER A 410 17.79 2.19 12.49
CA SER A 410 16.43 1.65 12.70
C SER A 410 16.14 0.54 11.67
N LYS A 411 15.00 -0.15 11.79
CA LYS A 411 14.54 -1.10 10.75
C LYS A 411 14.38 -0.46 9.36
N MET A 412 14.17 0.85 9.29
CA MET A 412 14.09 1.61 8.02
C MET A 412 15.47 1.94 7.44
N ARG A 413 16.56 1.57 8.13
CA ARG A 413 17.94 1.73 7.67
C ARG A 413 18.66 0.39 7.52
N THR A 414 18.51 -0.48 8.50
CA THR A 414 19.15 -1.80 8.59
C THR A 414 18.13 -2.82 9.05
N LEU A 415 17.97 -3.92 8.31
CA LEU A 415 17.05 -5.00 8.67
C LEU A 415 17.44 -5.66 10.01
N SER A 416 16.46 -6.26 10.69
CA SER A 416 16.61 -6.82 12.05
C SER A 416 16.99 -5.83 13.16
N THR A 417 17.04 -4.53 12.88
CA THR A 417 17.14 -3.49 13.91
C THR A 417 15.75 -3.17 14.47
N PRO A 418 15.60 -2.79 15.75
CA PRO A 418 14.35 -2.24 16.27
C PRO A 418 13.84 -1.03 15.47
N TRP A 419 12.55 -0.78 15.54
CA TRP A 419 11.91 0.39 14.92
C TRP A 419 12.39 1.70 15.55
N TYR A 420 12.58 1.71 16.87
CA TYR A 420 12.84 2.88 17.71
C TYR A 420 11.74 3.93 17.71
N ALA A 421 11.84 4.86 18.67
CA ALA A 421 10.72 5.64 19.17
C ALA A 421 9.92 6.39 18.10
N VAL A 422 10.56 6.95 17.07
CA VAL A 422 9.85 7.73 16.04
C VAL A 422 9.06 6.84 15.09
N ASN A 423 9.66 5.75 14.59
CA ASN A 423 8.96 4.78 13.75
C ASN A 423 7.87 4.06 14.55
N GLU A 424 8.16 3.64 15.78
CA GLU A 424 7.16 3.04 16.67
C GLU A 424 5.97 3.96 16.93
N ALA A 425 6.23 5.25 17.22
CA ALA A 425 5.18 6.23 17.44
C ALA A 425 4.28 6.36 16.20
N ARG A 426 4.86 6.42 15.01
CA ARG A 426 4.11 6.50 13.75
C ARG A 426 3.28 5.23 13.50
N ILE A 427 3.86 4.06 13.70
CA ILE A 427 3.15 2.78 13.55
C ILE A 427 1.98 2.72 14.53
N ARG A 428 2.20 3.09 15.80
CA ARG A 428 1.14 3.11 16.82
C ARG A 428 0.05 4.14 16.52
N GLU A 429 0.40 5.30 15.98
CA GLU A 429 -0.55 6.33 15.53
C GLU A 429 -1.47 5.75 14.45
N VAL A 430 -0.91 5.20 13.37
CA VAL A 430 -1.71 4.58 12.29
C VAL A 430 -2.56 3.44 12.82
N MET A 431 -1.96 2.55 13.62
CA MET A 431 -2.64 1.40 14.19
C MET A 431 -3.70 1.80 15.23
N SER A 432 -3.68 3.01 15.77
CA SER A 432 -4.74 3.50 16.68
C SER A 432 -6.11 3.60 15.99
N HIS A 433 -6.15 3.76 14.66
CA HIS A 433 -7.38 3.78 13.87
C HIS A 433 -7.98 2.40 13.60
N TYR A 434 -7.29 1.33 14.01
CA TYR A 434 -7.72 -0.05 13.86
C TYR A 434 -8.08 -0.65 15.22
N GLY A 435 -9.09 -1.51 15.27
CA GLY A 435 -9.59 -2.10 16.51
C GLY A 435 -10.58 -1.23 17.29
N GLN A 436 -11.21 -0.24 16.63
CA GLN A 436 -12.24 0.63 17.20
C GLN A 436 -13.66 0.16 16.88
#